data_AF-A0A6V8P8G2-F1
#
_entry.id   AF-A0A6V8P8G2-F1
#
_cell.length_a   1.000
_cell.length_b   1.000
_cell.length_c   1.000
_cell.angle_alpha   90.00
_cell.angle_beta   90.00
_cell.angle_gamma   90.00
#
_symmetry.space_group_name_H-M   'P 1'
#
loop_
_entity.id
_entity.type
_entity.pdbx_description
1 polymer ?
#
loop_
_entity_poly.entity_id
_entity_poly.type
_entity_poly.pdbx_seq_one_letter_code
_entity_poly.pdbx_strand_id
1 'polypeptide(L)'
;MKTWPCQPPPARTAQERRLFIFAFLAVGFGEIISQVLLIRELIINFQGNELSLGVILANWLLMTALGSWGLGRFADRLPPRVPIFVITLILFYLILPAQLLLARTINNLIGMEPGEIVGFVPIFYSSFLVLAPLCLLHGFQFALGCRILAVGTETPATQVGKIYISEATGCVAGGILFTYLMVHHLQPFEIAAGAGLLNL
;
A
#
# COMPACT_ATOMS: atom_id res chain seq x y z
N MET A 1 34.77 6.40 -26.26
CA MET A 1 33.96 6.42 -25.02
C MET A 1 32.83 7.44 -25.23
N LYS A 2 31.68 6.99 -25.76
CA LYS A 2 30.55 7.87 -26.13
C LYS A 2 29.77 8.23 -24.87
N THR A 3 29.80 9.50 -24.48
CA THR A 3 28.94 10.08 -23.46
C THR A 3 27.51 10.10 -24.00
N TRP A 4 26.64 9.29 -23.41
CA TRP A 4 25.20 9.35 -23.67
C TRP A 4 24.71 10.73 -23.23
N PRO A 5 24.05 11.53 -24.08
CA PRO A 5 23.41 12.74 -23.62
C PRO A 5 22.23 12.29 -22.76
N CYS A 6 22.36 12.40 -21.44
CA CYS A 6 21.22 12.33 -20.53
C CYS A 6 20.35 13.57 -20.77
N GLN A 7 19.61 13.58 -21.87
CA GLN A 7 18.50 14.49 -22.04
C GLN A 7 17.55 14.22 -20.87
N PRO A 8 17.19 15.24 -20.06
CA PRO A 8 16.17 15.06 -19.06
C PRO A 8 14.90 14.56 -19.78
N PRO A 9 14.17 13.60 -19.19
CA PRO A 9 12.93 13.12 -19.81
C PRO A 9 12.03 14.31 -20.14
N PRO A 10 11.38 14.30 -21.32
CA PRO A 10 10.57 15.43 -21.76
C PRO A 10 9.52 15.77 -20.71
N ALA A 11 9.23 17.07 -20.54
CA ALA A 11 8.19 17.53 -19.65
C ALA A 11 6.87 16.85 -20.00
N ARG A 12 6.23 16.22 -19.00
CA ARG A 12 4.96 15.51 -19.22
C ARG A 12 3.86 16.48 -19.59
N THR A 13 2.96 16.02 -20.45
CA THR A 13 1.77 16.76 -20.83
C THR A 13 0.84 16.95 -19.64
N ALA A 14 0.01 18.00 -19.66
CA ALA A 14 -1.00 18.24 -18.62
C ALA A 14 -1.97 17.05 -18.45
N GLN A 15 -2.21 16.31 -19.53
CA GLN A 15 -3.07 15.13 -19.55
C GLN A 15 -2.45 13.95 -18.79
N GLU A 16 -1.17 13.63 -19.03
CA GLU A 16 -0.47 12.57 -18.29
C GLU A 16 -0.44 12.87 -16.79
N ARG A 17 -0.21 14.12 -16.41
CA ARG A 17 -0.20 14.51 -14.99
C ARG A 17 -1.56 14.31 -14.33
N ARG A 18 -2.68 14.61 -15.01
CA ARG A 18 -4.02 14.33 -14.52
C ARG A 18 -4.27 12.83 -14.35
N LEU A 19 -3.82 12.03 -15.32
CA LEU A 19 -3.95 10.57 -15.26
C LEU A 19 -3.20 10.01 -14.03
N PHE A 20 -1.99 10.49 -13.75
CA PHE A 20 -1.25 10.05 -12.57
C PHE A 20 -1.92 10.48 -11.26
N ILE A 21 -2.47 11.69 -11.19
CA ILE A 21 -3.23 12.13 -10.00
C ILE A 21 -4.41 11.17 -9.77
N PHE A 22 -5.16 10.83 -10.82
CA PHE A 22 -6.25 9.87 -10.72
C PHE A 22 -5.77 8.46 -10.32
N ALA A 23 -4.63 8.01 -10.85
CA ALA A 23 -4.02 6.73 -10.44
C ALA A 23 -3.67 6.72 -8.94
N PHE A 24 -3.20 7.83 -8.37
CA PHE A 24 -2.93 7.93 -6.93
C PHE A 24 -4.19 7.93 -6.07
N LEU A 25 -5.31 8.45 -6.60
CA LEU A 25 -6.61 8.33 -5.95
C LEU A 25 -7.03 6.85 -5.88
N ALA A 26 -6.90 6.12 -6.99
CA ALA A 26 -7.11 4.68 -7.07
C ALA A 26 -6.22 3.89 -6.09
N VAL A 27 -4.93 4.23 -6.02
CA VAL A 27 -4.00 3.63 -5.05
C VAL A 27 -4.46 3.86 -3.62
N GLY A 28 -4.78 5.10 -3.23
CA GLY A 28 -5.25 5.39 -1.88
C GLY A 28 -6.56 4.68 -1.54
N PHE A 29 -7.48 4.55 -2.50
CA PHE A 29 -8.70 3.78 -2.35
C PHE A 29 -8.43 2.28 -2.10
N GLY A 30 -7.50 1.69 -2.86
CA GLY A 30 -7.10 0.29 -2.66
C GLY A 30 -6.33 0.04 -1.37
N GLU A 31 -5.48 1.00 -0.98
CA GLU A 31 -4.68 0.92 0.25
C GLU A 31 -5.55 0.88 1.49
N ILE A 32 -6.52 1.81 1.61
CA ILE A 32 -7.38 1.85 2.79
C ILE A 32 -8.24 0.59 2.91
N ILE A 33 -8.73 0.05 1.79
CA ILE A 33 -9.50 -1.20 1.79
C ILE A 33 -8.61 -2.35 2.26
N SER A 34 -7.40 -2.45 1.71
CA SER A 34 -6.43 -3.48 2.09
C SER A 34 -6.05 -3.39 3.56
N GLN A 35 -5.84 -2.16 4.06
CA GLN A 35 -5.53 -1.87 5.45
C GLN A 35 -6.65 -2.33 6.38
N VAL A 36 -7.88 -1.93 6.10
CA VAL A 36 -9.01 -2.30 6.96
C VAL A 36 -9.24 -3.81 6.96
N LEU A 37 -9.13 -4.48 5.81
CA LEU A 37 -9.27 -5.93 5.72
C LEU A 37 -8.20 -6.67 6.54
N LEU A 38 -6.92 -6.33 6.36
CA LEU A 38 -5.81 -7.00 7.06
C LEU A 38 -5.83 -6.71 8.57
N ILE A 39 -6.06 -5.46 8.96
CA ILE A 39 -6.16 -5.10 10.38
C ILE A 39 -7.32 -5.86 11.04
N ARG A 40 -8.48 -5.97 10.36
CA ARG A 40 -9.63 -6.70 10.90
C ARG A 40 -9.33 -8.17 11.14
N GLU A 41 -8.69 -8.86 10.19
CA GLU A 41 -8.31 -10.27 10.35
C GLU A 41 -7.28 -10.45 11.49
N LEU A 42 -6.28 -9.57 11.58
CA LEU A 42 -5.27 -9.63 12.65
C LEU A 42 -5.86 -9.34 14.04
N ILE A 43 -6.78 -8.38 14.15
CA ILE A 43 -7.47 -8.06 15.42
C ILE A 43 -8.31 -9.26 15.89
N ILE A 44 -9.02 -9.91 14.97
CA ILE A 44 -9.81 -11.12 15.29
C ILE A 44 -8.88 -12.22 15.83
N ASN A 45 -7.71 -12.41 15.21
CA ASN A 45 -6.75 -13.42 15.63
C ASN A 45 -6.07 -13.13 16.97
N PHE A 46 -5.83 -11.87 17.32
CA PHE A 46 -5.16 -11.49 18.58
C PHE A 46 -6.14 -11.07 19.68
N GLN A 47 -7.42 -11.42 19.54
CA GLN A 47 -8.49 -11.11 20.48
C GLN A 47 -8.68 -9.60 20.77
N GLY A 48 -8.28 -8.75 19.81
CA GLY A 48 -8.60 -7.32 19.76
C GLY A 48 -8.32 -6.50 21.03
N ASN A 49 -7.07 -6.51 21.51
CA ASN A 49 -6.64 -5.59 22.57
C ASN A 49 -5.93 -4.33 22.02
N GLU A 50 -5.87 -3.26 22.80
CA GLU A 50 -5.27 -1.98 22.39
C GLU A 50 -3.78 -2.11 22.01
N LEU A 51 -3.05 -2.96 22.75
CA LEU A 51 -1.65 -3.27 22.44
C LEU A 51 -1.52 -3.88 21.04
N SER A 52 -2.40 -4.80 20.67
CA SER A 52 -2.38 -5.47 19.36
C SER A 52 -2.57 -4.46 18.23
N LEU A 53 -3.55 -3.57 18.35
CA LEU A 53 -3.80 -2.52 17.38
C LEU A 53 -2.62 -1.55 17.27
N GLY A 54 -2.03 -1.15 18.39
CA GLY A 54 -0.84 -0.30 18.43
C GLY A 54 0.36 -0.94 17.72
N VAL A 55 0.61 -2.23 17.97
CA VAL A 55 1.72 -2.98 17.34
C VAL A 55 1.49 -3.17 15.85
N ILE A 56 0.27 -3.54 15.44
CA ILE A 56 -0.10 -3.71 14.03
C ILE A 56 0.13 -2.41 13.26
N LEU A 57 -0.37 -1.27 13.77
CA LEU A 57 -0.19 0.05 13.14
C LEU A 57 1.28 0.50 13.15
N ALA A 58 2.03 0.23 14.22
CA ALA A 58 3.46 0.52 14.27
C ALA A 58 4.23 -0.26 13.18
N ASN A 59 3.93 -1.55 13.02
CA ASN A 59 4.52 -2.38 11.97
C ASN A 59 4.11 -1.93 10.57
N TRP A 60 2.85 -1.53 10.38
CA TRP A 60 2.37 -0.96 9.12
C TRP A 60 3.23 0.24 8.71
N LEU A 61 3.31 1.24 9.59
CA LEU A 61 4.04 2.48 9.33
C LEU A 61 5.54 2.24 9.16
N LEU A 62 6.13 1.36 9.98
CA LEU A 62 7.54 1.00 9.88
C LEU A 62 7.85 0.38 8.51
N MET A 63 7.07 -0.59 8.06
CA MET A 63 7.28 -1.24 6.77
C MET A 63 7.03 -0.29 5.59
N THR A 64 6.01 0.55 5.66
CA THR A 64 5.79 1.59 4.62
C THR A 64 6.95 2.56 4.54
N ALA A 65 7.49 3.00 5.69
CA ALA A 65 8.69 3.84 5.73
C ALA A 65 9.91 3.13 5.14
N LEU A 66 10.14 1.86 5.47
CA LEU A 66 11.23 1.07 4.89
C LEU A 66 11.07 0.86 3.38
N GLY A 67 9.83 0.69 2.89
CA GLY A 67 9.54 0.59 1.46
C GLY A 67 9.90 1.88 0.72
N SER A 68 9.44 3.02 1.23
CA SER A 68 9.71 4.34 0.64
C SER A 68 11.20 4.71 0.73
N TRP A 69 11.83 4.49 1.89
CA TRP A 69 13.25 4.81 2.10
C TRP A 69 14.19 3.85 1.37
N GLY A 70 13.97 2.54 1.51
CA GLY A 70 14.83 1.49 0.96
C GLY A 70 14.64 1.36 -0.56
N LEU A 71 13.43 0.96 -0.99
CA LEU A 71 13.14 0.74 -2.40
C LEU A 71 13.09 2.06 -3.19
N GLY A 72 12.68 3.16 -2.56
CA GLY A 72 12.69 4.49 -3.19
C GLY A 72 14.08 4.99 -3.57
N ARG A 73 15.15 4.58 -2.87
CA ARG A 73 16.54 4.86 -3.32
C ARG A 73 16.89 4.15 -4.62
N PHE A 74 16.31 2.97 -4.84
CA PHE A 74 16.52 2.23 -6.09
C PHE A 74 15.66 2.78 -7.23
N ALA A 75 14.57 3.51 -6.95
CA ALA A 75 13.72 4.14 -7.95
C ALA A 75 14.48 5.11 -8.89
N ASP A 76 15.55 5.75 -8.39
CA ASP A 76 16.38 6.64 -9.20
C ASP A 76 17.23 5.88 -10.22
N ARG A 77 17.51 4.59 -9.99
CA ARG A 77 18.32 3.70 -10.84
C ARG A 77 17.49 2.85 -11.81
N LEU A 78 16.16 2.95 -11.79
CA LEU A 78 15.25 2.07 -12.52
C LEU A 78 14.48 2.82 -13.65
N PRO A 79 15.07 2.99 -14.85
CA PRO A 79 14.32 3.32 -16.06
C PRO A 79 13.82 2.02 -16.75
N PRO A 80 12.53 1.91 -17.12
CA PRO A 80 11.46 2.93 -17.10
C PRO A 80 10.56 2.91 -15.84
N ARG A 81 10.25 4.09 -15.28
CA ARG A 81 9.50 4.26 -14.01
C ARG A 81 8.00 3.94 -14.08
N VAL A 82 7.34 4.21 -15.21
CA VAL A 82 5.88 4.02 -15.35
C VAL A 82 5.49 2.53 -15.42
N PRO A 83 6.13 1.69 -16.25
CA PRO A 83 5.83 0.26 -16.25
C PRO A 83 6.07 -0.39 -14.89
N ILE A 84 7.11 0.05 -14.16
CA ILE A 84 7.37 -0.44 -12.79
C ILE A 84 6.21 -0.09 -11.86
N PHE A 85 5.65 1.12 -11.95
CA PHE A 85 4.49 1.52 -11.14
C PHE A 85 3.25 0.65 -11.45
N VAL A 86 3.02 0.32 -12.72
CA VAL A 86 1.91 -0.56 -13.11
C VAL A 86 2.14 -1.99 -12.63
N ILE A 87 3.37 -2.50 -12.74
CA ILE A 87 3.74 -3.83 -12.25
C ILE A 87 3.54 -3.91 -10.74
N THR A 88 3.95 -2.89 -9.99
CA THR A 88 3.75 -2.86 -8.53
C THR A 88 2.28 -2.76 -8.16
N LEU A 89 1.46 -2.06 -8.95
CA LEU A 89 0.01 -2.01 -8.75
C LEU A 89 -0.65 -3.38 -8.96
N ILE A 90 -0.31 -4.09 -10.04
CA ILE A 90 -0.79 -5.45 -10.30
C ILE A 90 -0.34 -6.39 -9.18
N LEU A 91 0.93 -6.30 -8.81
CA LEU A 91 1.50 -7.13 -7.75
C LEU A 91 0.82 -6.88 -6.39
N PHE A 92 0.44 -5.64 -6.10
CA PHE A 92 -0.29 -5.27 -4.89
C PHE A 92 -1.60 -6.07 -4.78
N TYR A 93 -2.43 -6.03 -5.82
CA TYR A 93 -3.71 -6.75 -5.79
C TYR A 93 -3.57 -8.27 -5.90
N LEU A 94 -2.48 -8.77 -6.50
CA LEU A 94 -2.20 -10.20 -6.54
C LEU A 94 -1.76 -10.75 -5.18
N ILE A 95 -0.99 -9.97 -4.42
CA ILE A 95 -0.48 -10.35 -3.09
C ILE A 95 -1.57 -10.25 -2.01
N LEU A 96 -2.50 -9.31 -2.14
CA LEU A 96 -3.52 -9.04 -1.12
C LEU A 96 -4.32 -10.30 -0.69
N PRO A 97 -4.89 -11.12 -1.60
CA PRO A 97 -5.59 -12.36 -1.21
C PRO A 97 -4.68 -13.35 -0.48
N ALA A 98 -3.42 -13.45 -0.90
CA ALA A 98 -2.45 -14.35 -0.26
C ALA A 98 -2.14 -13.89 1.18
N GLN A 99 -2.02 -12.59 1.42
CA GLN A 99 -1.85 -12.06 2.78
C GLN A 99 -3.10 -12.16 3.62
N LEU A 100 -4.31 -12.05 3.05
CA LEU A 100 -5.54 -12.31 3.79
C LEU A 100 -5.62 -13.75 4.25
N LEU A 101 -5.24 -14.71 3.39
CA LEU A 101 -5.11 -16.11 3.78
C LEU A 101 -4.04 -16.30 4.85
N LEU A 102 -2.86 -15.71 4.67
CA LEU A 102 -1.78 -15.80 5.65
C LEU A 102 -2.20 -15.22 7.00
N ALA A 103 -2.86 -14.06 7.00
CA ALA A 103 -3.40 -13.43 8.20
C ALA A 103 -4.34 -14.41 8.91
N ARG A 104 -5.30 -15.02 8.21
CA ARG A 104 -6.24 -16.01 8.79
C ARG A 104 -5.56 -17.24 9.38
N THR A 105 -4.46 -17.71 8.80
CA THR A 105 -3.79 -18.94 9.24
C THR A 105 -2.60 -18.70 10.17
N ILE A 106 -2.23 -17.45 10.46
CA ILE A 106 -0.97 -17.12 11.16
C ILE A 106 -0.91 -17.73 12.56
N ASN A 107 -2.04 -17.80 13.28
CA ASN A 107 -2.10 -18.40 14.60
C ASN A 107 -1.84 -19.91 14.56
N ASN A 108 -2.36 -20.60 13.55
CA ASN A 108 -2.12 -22.04 13.35
C ASN A 108 -0.63 -22.31 13.05
N LEU A 109 0.03 -21.42 12.31
CA LEU A 109 1.45 -21.55 11.98
C LEU A 109 2.37 -21.32 13.18
N ILE A 110 1.96 -20.45 14.11
CA ILE A 110 2.74 -20.12 15.31
C ILE A 110 2.39 -21.05 16.49
N GLY A 111 1.38 -21.92 16.32
CA GLY A 111 0.95 -22.88 17.32
C GLY A 111 0.22 -22.23 18.49
N MET A 112 -0.43 -21.08 18.27
CA MET A 112 -1.24 -20.42 19.30
C MET A 112 -2.57 -21.14 19.49
N GLU A 113 -2.94 -21.40 20.73
CA GLU A 113 -4.23 -22.02 21.04
C GLU A 113 -5.36 -20.97 21.05
N PRO A 114 -6.56 -21.31 20.54
CA PRO A 114 -7.71 -20.41 20.61
C PRO A 114 -8.03 -20.01 22.05
N GLY A 115 -8.05 -18.71 22.34
CA GLY A 115 -8.36 -18.18 23.68
C GLY A 115 -7.13 -17.78 24.51
N GLU A 116 -5.91 -18.07 24.06
CA GLU A 116 -4.69 -17.58 24.70
C GLU A 116 -4.51 -16.06 24.52
N ILE A 117 -4.24 -15.33 25.61
CA ILE A 117 -3.90 -13.91 25.52
C ILE A 117 -2.54 -13.79 24.86
N VAL A 118 -2.54 -13.30 23.62
CA VAL A 118 -1.33 -13.18 22.82
C VAL A 118 -0.46 -12.05 23.37
N GLY A 119 0.79 -12.38 23.71
CA GLY A 119 1.78 -11.41 24.14
C GLY A 119 2.27 -10.49 23.00
N PHE A 120 3.05 -9.47 23.35
CA PHE A 120 3.63 -8.53 22.38
C PHE A 120 4.45 -9.20 21.27
N VAL A 121 5.30 -10.16 21.64
CA VAL A 121 6.29 -10.75 20.72
C VAL A 121 5.62 -11.51 19.57
N PRO A 122 4.66 -12.42 19.80
CA PRO A 122 3.93 -13.07 18.71
C PRO A 122 3.15 -12.07 17.84
N ILE A 123 2.49 -11.06 18.43
CA ILE A 123 1.79 -10.02 17.67
C ILE A 123 2.75 -9.29 16.73
N PHE A 124 3.90 -8.87 17.26
CA PHE A 124 4.90 -8.15 16.50
C PHE A 124 5.38 -8.96 15.30
N TYR A 125 5.85 -10.19 15.49
CA TYR A 125 6.38 -10.99 14.38
C TYR A 125 5.30 -11.42 13.38
N SER A 126 4.11 -11.77 13.86
CA SER A 126 2.99 -12.18 13.01
C SER A 126 2.53 -11.04 12.11
N SER A 127 2.24 -9.88 12.70
CA SER A 127 1.80 -8.69 11.95
C SER A 127 2.91 -8.17 11.05
N PHE A 128 4.16 -8.18 11.49
CA PHE A 128 5.30 -7.81 10.66
C PHE A 128 5.38 -8.68 9.39
N LEU A 129 5.31 -10.00 9.54
CA LEU A 129 5.38 -10.94 8.41
C LEU A 129 4.19 -10.78 7.46
N VAL A 130 2.98 -10.68 8.01
CA VAL A 130 1.75 -10.53 7.23
C VAL A 130 1.74 -9.22 6.46
N LEU A 131 2.13 -8.10 7.08
CA LEU A 131 2.02 -6.76 6.50
C LEU A 131 3.17 -6.40 5.56
N ALA A 132 4.37 -6.96 5.79
CA ALA A 132 5.59 -6.55 5.08
C ALA A 132 5.44 -6.47 3.55
N PRO A 133 4.89 -7.47 2.83
CA PRO A 133 4.80 -7.42 1.38
C PRO A 133 4.06 -6.19 0.83
N LEU A 134 2.84 -5.91 1.30
CA LEU A 134 2.07 -4.76 0.82
C LEU A 134 2.62 -3.43 1.33
N CYS A 135 3.01 -3.35 2.61
CA CYS A 135 3.50 -2.09 3.16
C CYS A 135 4.78 -1.63 2.45
N LEU A 136 5.71 -2.56 2.17
CA LEU A 136 6.93 -2.26 1.41
C LEU A 136 6.61 -1.82 -0.02
N LEU A 137 5.68 -2.51 -0.67
CA LEU A 137 5.26 -2.23 -2.05
C LEU A 137 4.57 -0.86 -2.15
N HIS A 138 3.70 -0.55 -1.19
CA HIS A 138 2.99 0.72 -1.11
C HIS A 138 3.95 1.89 -0.87
N GLY A 139 4.87 1.74 0.10
CA GLY A 139 5.91 2.75 0.35
C GLY A 139 6.76 3.00 -0.90
N PHE A 140 7.09 1.95 -1.66
CA PHE A 140 7.80 2.09 -2.93
C PHE A 140 6.97 2.81 -4.00
N GLN A 141 5.67 2.49 -4.13
CA GLN A 141 4.76 3.15 -5.07
C GLN A 141 4.68 4.66 -4.82
N PHE A 142 4.60 5.08 -3.55
CA PHE A 142 4.59 6.49 -3.18
C PHE A 142 5.89 7.20 -3.62
N ALA A 143 7.05 6.61 -3.30
CA ALA A 143 8.35 7.15 -3.70
C ALA A 143 8.49 7.24 -5.23
N LEU A 144 8.06 6.19 -5.95
CA LEU A 144 8.08 6.14 -7.41
C LEU A 144 7.17 7.20 -8.03
N GLY A 145 5.98 7.42 -7.45
CA GLY A 145 5.07 8.50 -7.80
C GLY A 145 5.71 9.87 -7.74
N CYS A 146 6.36 10.17 -6.61
CA CYS A 146 7.07 11.42 -6.41
C CYS A 146 8.12 11.63 -7.50
N ARG A 147 8.87 10.58 -7.88
CA ARG A 147 9.88 10.63 -8.96
C ARG A 147 9.30 10.71 -10.37
N ILE A 148 8.09 10.19 -10.58
CA ILE A 148 7.38 10.27 -11.86
C ILE A 148 6.88 11.70 -12.11
N LEU A 149 6.33 12.34 -11.08
CA LEU A 149 5.79 13.71 -11.16
C LEU A 149 6.84 14.80 -10.90
N ALA A 150 8.05 14.44 -10.45
CA ALA A 150 9.17 15.38 -10.24
C ALA A 150 9.57 16.16 -11.50
N VAL A 151 9.15 15.71 -12.70
CA VAL A 151 9.46 16.35 -13.97
C VAL A 151 8.53 17.56 -14.19
N GLY A 152 9.03 18.77 -13.90
CA GLY A 152 8.29 20.02 -14.12
C GLY A 152 8.95 21.24 -13.49
N THR A 153 8.27 22.39 -13.56
CA THR A 153 8.72 23.68 -12.98
C THR A 153 8.30 23.89 -11.53
N GLU A 154 7.53 22.97 -10.94
CA GLU A 154 7.05 23.06 -9.57
C GLU A 154 8.13 22.63 -8.56
N THR A 155 8.06 23.16 -7.34
CA THR A 155 8.96 22.72 -6.28
C THR A 155 8.70 21.26 -5.90
N PRO A 156 9.72 20.50 -5.46
CA PRO A 156 9.54 19.11 -5.03
C PRO A 156 8.47 18.95 -3.93
N ALA A 157 8.39 19.89 -2.99
CA ALA A 157 7.40 19.87 -1.92
C ALA A 157 5.95 19.98 -2.44
N THR A 158 5.72 20.85 -3.44
CA THR A 158 4.39 21.00 -4.05
C THR A 158 3.95 19.73 -4.78
N GLN A 159 4.87 19.05 -5.45
CA GLN A 159 4.58 17.82 -6.18
C GLN A 159 4.23 16.66 -5.24
N VAL A 160 5.00 16.49 -4.17
CA VAL A 160 4.72 15.49 -3.12
C VAL A 160 3.35 15.77 -2.48
N GLY A 161 3.06 17.04 -2.16
CA GLY A 161 1.77 17.44 -1.59
C GLY A 161 0.59 17.08 -2.48
N LYS A 162 0.69 17.26 -3.80
CA LYS A 162 -0.37 16.90 -4.75
C LYS A 162 -0.64 15.40 -4.80
N ILE A 163 0.42 14.59 -4.77
CA ILE A 163 0.29 13.12 -4.73
C ILE A 163 -0.40 12.71 -3.44
N TYR A 164 0.10 13.20 -2.30
CA TYR A 164 -0.45 12.90 -0.99
C TYR A 164 -1.92 13.29 -0.84
N ILE A 165 -2.32 14.48 -1.33
CA ILE A 165 -3.73 14.91 -1.31
C ILE A 165 -4.59 13.96 -2.16
N SER A 166 -4.11 13.56 -3.34
CA SER A 166 -4.86 12.66 -4.21
C SER A 166 -5.07 11.29 -3.58
N GLU A 167 -3.99 10.72 -3.03
CA GLU A 167 -4.00 9.46 -2.30
C GLU A 167 -4.92 9.54 -1.08
N ALA A 168 -4.78 10.56 -0.23
CA ALA A 168 -5.64 10.76 0.94
C ALA A 168 -7.12 10.91 0.56
N THR A 169 -7.42 11.56 -0.56
CA THR A 169 -8.79 11.67 -1.08
C THR A 169 -9.33 10.28 -1.46
N GLY A 170 -8.49 9.46 -2.09
CA GLY A 170 -8.78 8.05 -2.36
C GLY A 170 -9.05 7.25 -1.08
N CYS A 171 -8.21 7.40 -0.06
CA CYS A 171 -8.38 6.75 1.23
C CYS A 171 -9.70 7.14 1.91
N VAL A 172 -10.06 8.43 1.88
CA VAL A 172 -11.34 8.89 2.45
C VAL A 172 -12.52 8.28 1.70
N ALA A 173 -12.50 8.32 0.37
CA ALA A 173 -13.57 7.74 -0.45
C ALA A 173 -13.69 6.22 -0.25
N GLY A 174 -12.56 5.51 -0.21
CA GLY A 174 -12.50 4.08 0.03
C GLY A 174 -12.98 3.69 1.42
N GLY A 175 -12.60 4.44 2.45
CA GLY A 175 -13.05 4.24 3.82
C GLY A 175 -14.57 4.41 3.94
N ILE A 176 -15.13 5.48 3.39
CA ILE A 176 -16.59 5.71 3.38
C ILE A 176 -17.30 4.55 2.66
N LEU A 177 -16.85 4.19 1.46
CA LEU A 177 -17.49 3.12 0.69
C LEU A 177 -17.36 1.76 1.39
N PHE A 178 -16.21 1.48 1.98
CA PHE A 178 -15.98 0.26 2.73
C PHE A 178 -16.94 0.15 3.93
N THR A 179 -16.99 1.20 4.76
CA THR A 179 -17.78 1.23 5.99
C THR A 179 -19.28 1.13 5.73
N TYR A 180 -19.81 1.84 4.74
CA TYR A 180 -21.27 1.91 4.53
C TYR A 180 -21.81 0.89 3.53
N LEU A 181 -20.99 0.36 2.63
CA LEU A 181 -21.46 -0.51 1.56
C LEU A 181 -20.75 -1.86 1.57
N MET A 182 -19.42 -1.87 1.42
CA MET A 182 -18.72 -3.12 1.10
C MET A 182 -18.78 -4.13 2.24
N VAL A 183 -18.56 -3.69 3.49
CA VAL A 183 -18.51 -4.60 4.65
C VAL A 183 -19.85 -5.28 4.95
N HIS A 184 -20.97 -4.68 4.51
CA HIS A 184 -22.31 -5.23 4.73
C HIS A 184 -22.76 -6.20 3.64
N HIS A 185 -22.21 -6.08 2.43
CA HIS A 185 -22.68 -6.83 1.27
C HIS A 185 -21.69 -7.87 0.74
N LEU A 186 -20.40 -7.74 1.06
CA LEU A 186 -19.33 -8.53 0.45
C LEU A 186 -18.43 -9.20 1.50
N GLN A 187 -17.91 -10.38 1.15
CA GLN A 187 -16.91 -11.07 1.94
C GLN A 187 -15.50 -10.46 1.73
N PRO A 188 -14.56 -10.61 2.68
CA PRO A 188 -13.21 -10.03 2.58
C PRO A 188 -12.48 -10.32 1.27
N PHE A 189 -12.59 -11.54 0.73
CA PHE A 189 -11.99 -11.90 -0.55
C PHE A 189 -12.69 -11.28 -1.75
N GLU A 190 -14.01 -11.10 -1.70
CA GLU A 190 -14.78 -10.44 -2.76
C GLU A 190 -14.46 -8.95 -2.80
N ILE A 191 -14.30 -8.31 -1.63
CA ILE A 191 -13.85 -6.91 -1.52
C ILE A 191 -12.45 -6.75 -2.11
N ALA A 192 -11.51 -7.65 -1.77
CA ALA A 192 -10.16 -7.62 -2.31
C ALA A 192 -10.15 -7.78 -3.85
N ALA A 193 -10.94 -8.72 -4.38
CA ALA A 193 -11.06 -8.93 -5.83
C ALA A 193 -11.72 -7.73 -6.53
N GLY A 194 -12.79 -7.18 -5.96
CA GLY A 194 -13.49 -6.01 -6.49
C GLY A 194 -12.61 -4.76 -6.48
N ALA A 195 -11.82 -4.55 -5.43
CA ALA A 195 -10.84 -3.46 -5.38
C ALA A 195 -9.74 -3.63 -6.44
N GLY A 196 -9.28 -4.85 -6.70
CA GLY A 196 -8.35 -5.12 -7.79
C GLY A 196 -8.93 -4.81 -9.17
N LEU A 197 -10.15 -5.27 -9.44
CA LEU A 197 -10.85 -5.02 -10.71
C LEU A 197 -11.16 -3.55 -10.96
N LEU A 198 -11.39 -2.75 -9.91
CA LEU A 198 -11.68 -1.33 -10.05
C LEU A 198 -10.42 -0.49 -10.31
N ASN A 199 -9.25 -0.98 -9.88
CA ASN A 199 -7.99 -0.23 -9.93
C ASN A 199 -7.03 -0.67 -11.04
N LEU A 200 -7.27 -1.81 -11.69
CA LEU A 200 -6.49 -2.35 -12.81
C LEU A 200 -7.20 -2.14 -14.15
#